data_AF-A0A496RYK7-F1
#
_entry.id   AF-A0A496RYK7-F1
#
_cell.length_a   1.000
_cell.length_b   1.000
_cell.length_c   1.000
_cell.angle_alpha   90.00
_cell.angle_beta   90.00
_cell.angle_gamma   90.00
#
_symmetry.space_group_name_H-M   'P 1'
#
loop_
_entity.id
_entity.type
_entity.pdbx_description
1 polymer ?
#
loop_
_entity_poly.entity_id
_entity_poly.type
_entity_poly.pdbx_seq_one_letter_code
_entity_poly.pdbx_strand_id
1 'polypeptide(L)'
;MVRVDSPKKTRFKGAQDLLKVMAKKLMVLSAAVLLFAYALCSGYIGQAGAGKAASDLPVIAVRNNEGKPINISIEDVGKYHGDICPCVLFAYRAIQSAVERLWADEMPYRSDIRMITPSTSPGARDAFEFIARAVTRPERRGDFRVEEASEESRPDRDAHNFAYTFIRKSTDERLEVRVKDAVFPEGFLRMKQKRTSQALSPSERERFEELKRELMRKVVGLPPEELFTFREVNRS
;
A
#
# COMPACT_ATOMS: atom_id res chain seq x y z
N MET A 1 40.13 44.57 57.20
CA MET A 1 39.59 43.20 57.17
C MET A 1 38.51 43.15 56.10
N VAL A 2 38.90 42.94 54.83
CA VAL A 2 37.98 42.94 53.67
C VAL A 2 37.86 41.49 53.20
N ARG A 3 36.62 40.99 53.16
CA ARG A 3 36.26 39.62 52.78
C ARG A 3 36.25 39.53 51.25
N VAL A 4 37.11 38.68 50.67
CA VAL A 4 37.13 38.42 49.23
C VAL A 4 36.25 37.20 48.97
N ASP A 5 35.12 37.41 48.26
CA ASP A 5 34.23 36.34 47.82
C ASP A 5 34.80 35.60 46.61
N SER A 6 34.66 34.28 46.61
CA SER A 6 35.12 33.39 45.54
C SER A 6 34.09 33.31 44.40
N PRO A 7 34.49 33.26 43.11
CA PRO A 7 33.54 33.20 42.02
C PRO A 7 32.86 31.81 41.94
N LYS A 8 31.52 31.81 41.89
CA LYS A 8 30.71 30.61 41.69
C LYS A 8 30.99 30.01 40.30
N LYS A 9 31.45 28.77 40.25
CA LYS A 9 31.61 27.98 39.02
C LYS A 9 30.25 27.76 38.36
N THR A 10 29.98 28.45 37.25
CA THR A 10 28.86 28.17 36.36
C THR A 10 29.17 26.89 35.57
N ARG A 11 28.43 25.82 35.89
CA ARG A 11 28.53 24.53 35.23
C ARG A 11 27.90 24.63 33.83
N PHE A 12 28.72 24.52 32.78
CA PHE A 12 28.29 24.52 31.38
C PHE A 12 27.34 23.34 31.08
N LYS A 13 26.02 23.58 31.15
CA LYS A 13 24.97 22.63 30.72
C LYS A 13 24.82 22.52 29.19
N GLY A 14 25.17 23.58 28.45
CA GLY A 14 24.87 23.68 27.01
C GLY A 14 25.63 22.71 26.10
N ALA A 15 26.90 22.42 26.38
CA ALA A 15 27.71 21.58 25.49
C ALA A 15 27.31 20.09 25.53
N GLN A 16 26.93 19.59 26.71
CA GLN A 16 26.48 18.19 26.87
C GLN A 16 25.11 17.96 26.24
N ASP A 17 24.21 18.95 26.29
CA ASP A 17 22.90 18.86 25.66
C ASP A 17 23.00 18.97 24.12
N LEU A 18 23.94 19.77 23.60
CA LEU A 18 24.22 19.84 22.17
C LEU A 18 24.77 18.50 21.63
N LEU A 19 25.70 17.87 22.35
CA LEU A 19 26.25 16.56 22.02
C LEU A 19 25.17 15.47 22.00
N LYS A 20 24.23 15.49 22.95
CA LYS A 20 23.09 14.56 22.98
C LYS A 20 22.14 14.78 21.80
N VAL A 21 21.86 16.02 21.43
CA VAL A 21 20.99 16.34 20.28
C VAL A 21 21.66 15.91 18.96
N MET A 22 22.96 16.16 18.80
CA MET A 22 23.70 15.75 17.61
C MET A 22 23.84 14.23 17.51
N ALA A 23 24.12 13.52 18.61
CA ALA A 23 24.14 12.06 18.63
C ALA A 23 22.77 11.46 18.29
N LYS A 24 21.68 12.06 18.79
CA LYS A 24 20.30 11.62 18.49
C LYS A 24 19.94 11.87 17.02
N LYS A 25 20.34 13.01 16.45
CA LYS A 25 20.17 13.31 15.01
C LYS A 25 21.01 12.37 14.13
N LEU A 26 22.25 12.06 14.52
CA LEU A 26 23.13 11.14 13.79
C LEU A 26 22.61 9.69 13.83
N MET A 27 22.09 9.24 14.98
CA MET A 27 21.42 7.93 15.08
C MET A 27 20.17 7.87 14.20
N VAL A 28 19.32 8.90 14.19
CA VAL A 28 18.11 8.96 13.34
C VAL A 28 18.49 8.96 11.85
N LEU A 29 19.54 9.69 11.46
CA LEU A 29 20.05 9.66 10.08
C LEU A 29 20.58 8.26 9.70
N SER A 30 21.35 7.61 10.58
CA SER A 30 21.89 6.26 10.32
C SER A 30 20.80 5.18 10.21
N ALA A 31 19.75 5.27 11.03
CA ALA A 31 18.60 4.37 10.98
C ALA A 31 17.77 4.59 9.69
N ALA A 32 17.59 5.83 9.26
CA ALA A 32 16.90 6.14 8.01
C ALA A 32 17.68 5.65 6.78
N VAL A 33 19.01 5.80 6.77
CA VAL A 33 19.87 5.30 5.67
C VAL A 33 19.89 3.77 5.65
N LEU A 34 19.93 3.10 6.80
CA LEU A 34 19.84 1.63 6.89
C LEU A 34 18.47 1.11 6.48
N LEU A 35 17.36 1.80 6.82
CA LEU A 35 16.01 1.45 6.37
C LEU A 35 15.86 1.62 4.85
N PHE A 36 16.44 2.67 4.27
CA PHE A 36 16.39 2.94 2.83
C PHE A 36 17.27 1.96 2.03
N ALA A 37 18.49 1.67 2.48
CA ALA A 37 19.37 0.68 1.86
C ALA A 37 18.80 -0.75 1.96
N TYR A 38 18.07 -1.07 3.04
CA TYR A 38 17.44 -2.37 3.21
C TYR A 38 16.14 -2.53 2.40
N ALA A 39 15.39 -1.45 2.16
CA ALA A 39 14.28 -1.45 1.20
C ALA A 39 14.77 -1.82 -0.22
N LEU A 40 15.94 -1.30 -0.62
CA LEU A 40 16.56 -1.64 -1.89
C LEU A 40 17.02 -3.11 -1.96
N CYS A 41 17.59 -3.66 -0.89
CA CYS A 41 18.05 -5.06 -0.88
C CYS A 41 16.90 -6.08 -0.75
N SER A 42 15.83 -5.75 -0.01
CA SER A 42 14.66 -6.63 0.15
C SER A 42 13.82 -6.69 -1.14
N GLY A 43 13.79 -5.60 -1.92
CA GLY A 43 13.14 -5.58 -3.23
C GLY A 43 13.79 -6.53 -4.24
N TYR A 44 15.11 -6.78 -4.14
CA TYR A 44 15.82 -7.59 -5.12
C TYR A 44 15.66 -9.11 -4.92
N ILE A 45 15.68 -9.59 -3.67
CA ILE A 45 15.68 -11.04 -3.38
C ILE A 45 14.25 -11.63 -3.40
N GLY A 46 13.21 -10.81 -3.13
CA GLY A 46 11.82 -11.23 -3.23
C GLY A 46 11.27 -11.34 -4.66
N GLN A 47 11.95 -10.75 -5.65
CA GLN A 47 11.44 -10.61 -7.02
C GLN A 47 11.55 -11.89 -7.86
N ALA A 48 12.54 -12.76 -7.63
CA ALA A 48 12.84 -13.85 -8.56
C ALA A 48 11.76 -14.95 -8.63
N GLY A 49 11.06 -15.23 -7.53
CA GLY A 49 10.07 -16.32 -7.46
C GLY A 49 8.61 -15.89 -7.68
N ALA A 50 8.23 -14.70 -7.19
CA ALA A 50 6.87 -14.17 -7.36
C ALA A 50 6.70 -13.39 -8.68
N GLY A 51 7.78 -12.82 -9.22
CA GLY A 51 7.74 -12.02 -10.45
C GLY A 51 7.34 -12.81 -11.69
N LYS A 52 7.78 -14.08 -11.81
CA LYS A 52 7.41 -14.93 -12.96
C LYS A 52 5.96 -15.43 -12.92
N ALA A 53 5.38 -15.62 -11.73
CA ALA A 53 3.99 -16.04 -11.61
C ALA A 53 3.04 -14.85 -11.80
N ALA A 54 3.41 -13.65 -11.33
CA ALA A 54 2.61 -12.45 -11.52
C ALA A 54 2.45 -12.07 -13.01
N SER A 55 3.44 -12.36 -13.86
CA SER A 55 3.40 -12.05 -15.30
C SER A 55 2.35 -12.81 -16.10
N ASP A 56 1.75 -13.84 -15.52
CA ASP A 56 0.68 -14.61 -16.15
C ASP A 56 -0.72 -14.01 -15.86
N LEU A 57 -0.81 -12.97 -15.02
CA LEU A 57 -2.08 -12.29 -14.78
C LEU A 57 -2.55 -11.58 -16.06
N PRO A 58 -3.88 -11.59 -16.35
CA PRO A 58 -4.43 -10.82 -17.45
C PRO A 58 -4.03 -9.34 -17.34
N VAL A 59 -4.02 -8.61 -18.45
CA VAL A 59 -3.80 -7.15 -18.42
C VAL A 59 -5.09 -6.41 -18.09
N ILE A 60 -4.99 -5.23 -17.50
CA ILE A 60 -6.12 -4.28 -17.44
C ILE A 60 -6.10 -3.44 -18.70
N ALA A 61 -7.17 -3.52 -19.50
CA ALA A 61 -7.34 -2.68 -20.68
C ALA A 61 -8.20 -1.45 -20.34
N VAL A 62 -7.68 -0.25 -20.62
CA VAL A 62 -8.38 1.02 -20.45
C VAL A 62 -8.16 1.93 -21.65
N ARG A 63 -9.04 2.90 -21.88
CA ARG A 63 -8.81 4.01 -22.81
C ARG A 63 -8.15 5.19 -22.10
N ASN A 64 -7.27 5.91 -22.79
CA ASN A 64 -6.83 7.24 -22.38
C ASN A 64 -7.93 8.30 -22.68
N ASN A 65 -7.68 9.56 -22.34
CA ASN A 65 -8.63 10.65 -22.58
C ASN A 65 -8.90 10.94 -24.07
N GLU A 66 -8.04 10.44 -24.98
CA GLU A 66 -8.19 10.56 -26.43
C GLU A 66 -8.92 9.34 -27.04
N GLY A 67 -9.33 8.37 -26.21
CA GLY A 67 -9.96 7.12 -26.66
C GLY A 67 -8.98 6.02 -27.10
N LYS A 68 -7.66 6.24 -27.03
CA LYS A 68 -6.66 5.24 -27.40
C LYS A 68 -6.58 4.13 -26.34
N PRO A 69 -6.56 2.84 -26.74
CA PRO A 69 -6.42 1.72 -25.82
C PRO A 69 -5.01 1.67 -25.19
N ILE A 70 -4.96 1.28 -23.92
CA ILE A 70 -3.75 1.07 -23.13
C ILE A 70 -3.95 -0.21 -22.33
N ASN A 71 -3.06 -1.17 -22.53
CA ASN A 71 -2.98 -2.39 -21.73
C ASN A 71 -1.94 -2.19 -20.63
N ILE A 72 -2.31 -2.53 -19.40
CA ILE A 72 -1.49 -2.32 -18.21
C ILE A 72 -1.28 -3.65 -17.52
N SER A 73 -0.03 -4.13 -17.45
CA SER A 73 0.32 -5.34 -16.71
C SER A 73 0.59 -5.06 -15.23
N ILE A 74 0.66 -6.11 -14.42
CA ILE A 74 1.07 -5.98 -13.01
C ILE A 74 2.54 -5.54 -12.90
N GLU A 75 3.40 -5.93 -13.85
CA GLU A 75 4.80 -5.48 -13.92
C GLU A 75 4.91 -3.99 -14.16
N ASP A 76 4.04 -3.41 -15.00
CA ASP A 76 4.06 -1.97 -15.25
C ASP A 76 3.72 -1.20 -13.97
N VAL A 77 2.72 -1.68 -13.23
CA VAL A 77 2.38 -1.13 -11.91
C VAL A 77 3.52 -1.33 -10.91
N GLY A 78 4.14 -2.52 -10.89
CA GLY A 78 5.27 -2.83 -10.03
C GLY A 78 6.48 -1.94 -10.30
N LYS A 79 6.77 -1.63 -11.57
CA LYS A 79 7.83 -0.66 -11.95
C LYS A 79 7.53 0.75 -11.45
N TYR A 80 6.26 1.16 -11.50
CA TYR A 80 5.84 2.48 -11.00
C TYR A 80 5.94 2.58 -9.47
N HIS A 81 5.51 1.53 -8.76
CA HIS A 81 5.54 1.50 -7.30
C HIS A 81 6.95 1.25 -6.73
N GLY A 82 7.74 0.41 -7.38
CA GLY A 82 9.09 -0.02 -6.97
C GLY A 82 9.20 -1.53 -6.71
N ASP A 83 8.09 -2.21 -6.41
CA ASP A 83 7.98 -3.66 -6.29
C ASP A 83 6.54 -4.15 -6.51
N ILE A 84 6.35 -5.47 -6.61
CA ILE A 84 5.02 -6.10 -6.60
C ILE A 84 4.78 -6.65 -5.19
N CYS A 85 4.37 -5.79 -4.27
CA CYS A 85 4.00 -6.18 -2.91
C CYS A 85 2.53 -6.63 -2.82
N PRO A 86 2.08 -7.27 -1.72
CA PRO A 86 0.69 -7.71 -1.58
C PRO A 86 -0.35 -6.62 -1.79
N CYS A 87 -0.07 -5.38 -1.36
CA CYS A 87 -1.02 -4.27 -1.52
C CYS A 87 -1.21 -3.88 -2.99
N VAL A 88 -0.13 -3.86 -3.78
CA VAL A 88 -0.18 -3.61 -5.23
C VAL A 88 -0.98 -4.72 -5.91
N LEU A 89 -0.66 -5.97 -5.59
CA LEU A 89 -1.27 -7.13 -6.23
C LEU A 89 -2.78 -7.21 -5.95
N PHE A 90 -3.20 -7.00 -4.70
CA PHE A 90 -4.61 -6.96 -4.34
C PHE A 90 -5.36 -5.84 -5.04
N ALA A 91 -4.82 -4.61 -5.04
CA ALA A 91 -5.45 -3.50 -5.73
C ALA A 91 -5.57 -3.76 -7.24
N TYR A 92 -4.51 -4.29 -7.87
CA TYR A 92 -4.54 -4.65 -9.28
C TYR A 92 -5.64 -5.68 -9.60
N ARG A 93 -5.68 -6.79 -8.85
CA ARG A 93 -6.69 -7.86 -9.02
C ARG A 93 -8.10 -7.36 -8.74
N ALA A 94 -8.28 -6.45 -7.76
CA ALA A 94 -9.57 -5.84 -7.46
C ALA A 94 -10.03 -4.92 -8.59
N ILE A 95 -9.13 -4.09 -9.15
CA ILE A 95 -9.43 -3.23 -10.31
C ILE A 95 -9.80 -4.08 -11.52
N GLN A 96 -9.07 -5.17 -11.81
CA GLN A 96 -9.43 -6.11 -12.87
C GLN A 96 -10.87 -6.60 -12.73
N SER A 97 -11.20 -7.11 -11.54
CA SER A 97 -12.51 -7.70 -11.26
C SER A 97 -13.62 -6.66 -11.37
N ALA A 98 -13.35 -5.42 -10.95
CA ALA A 98 -14.30 -4.32 -11.05
C ALA A 98 -14.51 -3.84 -12.48
N VAL A 99 -13.44 -3.75 -13.28
CA VAL A 99 -13.55 -3.41 -14.71
C VAL A 99 -14.41 -4.43 -15.45
N GLU A 100 -14.13 -5.72 -15.25
CA GLU A 100 -14.90 -6.81 -15.85
C GLU A 100 -16.39 -6.75 -15.48
N ARG A 101 -16.72 -6.42 -14.23
CA ARG A 101 -18.12 -6.43 -13.74
C ARG A 101 -18.91 -5.17 -14.06
N LEU A 102 -18.28 -4.00 -13.98
CA LEU A 102 -18.96 -2.71 -14.15
C LEU A 102 -19.03 -2.25 -15.62
N TRP A 103 -18.12 -2.75 -16.47
CA TRP A 103 -18.11 -2.42 -17.90
C TRP A 103 -18.38 -3.62 -18.80
N ALA A 104 -18.33 -4.87 -18.29
CA ALA A 104 -18.56 -6.08 -19.05
C ALA A 104 -17.68 -6.12 -20.32
N ASP A 105 -18.30 -6.03 -21.50
CA ASP A 105 -17.61 -6.04 -22.80
C ASP A 105 -17.05 -4.66 -23.21
N GLU A 106 -17.36 -3.60 -22.47
CA GLU A 106 -16.84 -2.27 -22.76
C GLU A 106 -15.45 -2.04 -22.13
N MET A 107 -14.52 -1.49 -22.90
CA MET A 107 -13.26 -1.00 -22.33
C MET A 107 -13.49 0.34 -21.61
N PRO A 108 -13.24 0.48 -20.30
CA PRO A 108 -13.46 1.76 -19.61
C PRO A 108 -12.50 2.86 -20.07
N TYR A 109 -12.98 4.11 -20.07
CA TYR A 109 -12.06 5.24 -19.96
C TYR A 109 -11.44 5.27 -18.57
N ARG A 110 -10.12 5.42 -18.46
CA ARG A 110 -9.46 5.50 -17.14
C ARG A 110 -9.97 6.65 -16.26
N SER A 111 -10.51 7.70 -16.88
CA SER A 111 -11.12 8.86 -16.22
C SER A 111 -12.54 8.60 -15.70
N ASP A 112 -13.15 7.49 -16.10
CA ASP A 112 -14.49 7.06 -15.70
C ASP A 112 -14.47 6.13 -14.47
N ILE A 113 -13.28 5.71 -14.06
CA ILE A 113 -13.07 4.84 -12.90
C ILE A 113 -12.79 5.69 -11.67
N ARG A 114 -13.58 5.51 -10.61
CA ARG A 114 -13.33 6.05 -9.28
C ARG A 114 -13.19 4.92 -8.26
N MET A 115 -12.35 5.13 -7.25
CA MET A 115 -12.14 4.19 -6.15
C MET A 115 -12.24 4.90 -4.80
N ILE A 116 -12.97 4.28 -3.89
CA ILE A 116 -13.02 4.61 -2.47
C ILE A 116 -12.48 3.39 -1.70
N THR A 117 -11.62 3.58 -0.72
CA THR A 117 -11.02 2.46 0.03
C THR A 117 -10.66 2.86 1.46
N PRO A 118 -10.82 2.00 2.48
CA PRO A 118 -10.22 2.20 3.80
C PRO A 118 -8.68 2.04 3.77
N SER A 119 -8.09 1.56 2.68
CA SER A 119 -6.65 1.32 2.58
C SER A 119 -5.84 2.62 2.55
N THR A 120 -5.00 2.82 3.55
CA THR A 120 -3.99 3.89 3.59
C THR A 120 -2.66 3.48 2.92
N SER A 121 -2.58 2.26 2.39
CA SER A 121 -1.32 1.71 1.90
C SER A 121 -0.84 2.40 0.60
N PRO A 122 0.46 2.73 0.48
CA PRO A 122 1.01 3.32 -0.75
C PRO A 122 0.78 2.44 -1.99
N GLY A 123 0.92 1.11 -1.86
CA GLY A 123 0.75 0.19 -2.99
C GLY A 123 -0.64 0.24 -3.64
N ALA A 124 -1.71 0.36 -2.85
CA ALA A 124 -3.07 0.48 -3.40
C ALA A 124 -3.28 1.83 -4.11
N ARG A 125 -2.78 2.91 -3.49
CA ARG A 125 -2.80 4.25 -4.08
C ARG A 125 -2.03 4.31 -5.40
N ASP A 126 -0.83 3.75 -5.43
CA ASP A 126 0.07 3.82 -6.59
C ASP A 126 -0.43 2.94 -7.73
N ALA A 127 -0.99 1.76 -7.43
CA ALA A 127 -1.67 0.93 -8.43
C ALA A 127 -2.81 1.70 -9.09
N PHE A 128 -3.66 2.34 -8.29
CA PHE A 128 -4.78 3.12 -8.84
C PHE A 128 -4.32 4.39 -9.56
N GLU A 129 -3.30 5.10 -9.08
CA GLU A 129 -2.70 6.22 -9.80
C GLU A 129 -2.13 5.77 -11.14
N PHE A 130 -1.44 4.65 -11.22
CA PHE A 130 -0.86 4.21 -12.49
C PHE A 130 -1.96 3.89 -13.53
N ILE A 131 -3.01 3.18 -13.10
CA ILE A 131 -4.10 2.72 -13.97
C ILE A 131 -5.05 3.87 -14.30
N ALA A 132 -5.64 4.48 -13.29
CA ALA A 132 -6.69 5.48 -13.43
C ALA A 132 -6.13 6.89 -13.56
N ARG A 133 -4.93 7.20 -13.05
CA ARG A 133 -4.30 8.55 -13.00
C ARG A 133 -5.02 9.54 -12.07
N ALA A 134 -5.74 9.03 -11.08
CA ALA A 134 -6.71 9.76 -10.27
C ALA A 134 -6.13 10.53 -9.07
N VAL A 135 -4.83 10.48 -8.83
CA VAL A 135 -4.19 11.08 -7.64
C VAL A 135 -3.39 12.32 -8.01
N THR A 136 -2.56 12.25 -9.06
CA THR A 136 -1.66 13.35 -9.41
C THR A 136 -2.36 14.47 -10.17
N ARG A 137 -3.39 14.13 -10.95
CA ARG A 137 -4.11 15.05 -11.83
C ARG A 137 -5.13 15.89 -11.07
N PRO A 138 -4.99 17.23 -11.02
CA PRO A 138 -5.86 18.10 -10.22
C PRO A 138 -7.35 17.87 -10.48
N GLU A 139 -7.74 17.73 -11.75
CA GLU A 139 -9.13 17.57 -12.18
C GLU A 139 -9.74 16.22 -11.80
N ARG A 140 -8.93 15.27 -11.30
CA ARG A 140 -9.36 13.91 -10.93
C ARG A 140 -9.00 13.49 -9.52
N ARG A 141 -8.44 14.40 -8.70
CA ARG A 141 -8.09 14.10 -7.28
C ARG A 141 -9.25 13.54 -6.46
N GLY A 142 -10.50 13.84 -6.83
CA GLY A 142 -11.70 13.28 -6.18
C GLY A 142 -12.04 11.85 -6.58
N ASP A 143 -11.35 11.26 -7.57
CA ASP A 143 -11.60 9.92 -8.08
C ASP A 143 -10.83 8.84 -7.30
N PHE A 144 -9.90 9.21 -6.42
CA PHE A 144 -9.35 8.34 -5.38
C PHE A 144 -9.64 8.94 -4.01
N ARG A 145 -10.37 8.21 -3.16
CA ARG A 145 -10.62 8.62 -1.78
C ARG A 145 -10.25 7.51 -0.81
N VAL A 146 -9.57 7.90 0.25
CA VAL A 146 -9.44 7.05 1.44
C VAL A 146 -10.64 7.34 2.33
N GLU A 147 -11.33 6.30 2.81
CA GLU A 147 -12.43 6.47 3.76
C GLU A 147 -11.91 7.11 5.05
N GLU A 148 -12.70 8.02 5.61
CA GLU A 148 -12.39 8.55 6.94
C GLU A 148 -12.54 7.40 7.93
N ALA A 149 -11.49 7.14 8.72
CA ALA A 149 -11.52 6.09 9.71
C ALA A 149 -12.63 6.37 10.74
N SER A 150 -13.66 5.54 10.77
CA SER A 150 -14.55 5.43 11.93
C SER A 150 -13.81 4.78 13.11
N GLU A 151 -14.30 4.95 14.34
CA GLU A 151 -13.72 4.30 15.52
C GLU A 151 -13.70 2.76 15.41
N GLU A 152 -14.62 2.20 14.59
CA GLU A 152 -14.73 0.78 14.27
C GLU A 152 -13.78 0.35 13.14
N SER A 153 -13.51 1.22 12.17
CA SER A 153 -12.55 0.97 11.08
C SER A 153 -11.16 1.44 11.48
N ARG A 154 -10.44 0.63 12.28
CA ARG A 154 -9.05 0.94 12.62
C ARG A 154 -8.16 0.77 11.38
N PRO A 155 -7.52 1.84 10.88
CA PRO A 155 -7.07 1.95 9.47
C PRO A 155 -5.83 1.12 9.11
N ASP A 156 -5.41 0.12 9.89
CA ASP A 156 -4.16 -0.63 9.63
C ASP A 156 -4.09 -2.07 10.13
N ARG A 157 -5.20 -2.65 10.61
CA ARG A 157 -5.11 -3.78 11.57
C ARG A 157 -5.81 -5.08 11.18
N ASP A 158 -6.64 -5.08 10.15
CA ASP A 158 -7.47 -6.24 9.78
C ASP A 158 -7.62 -6.38 8.24
N ALA A 159 -8.40 -7.37 7.82
CA ALA A 159 -8.74 -7.60 6.42
C ALA A 159 -9.59 -6.47 5.81
N HIS A 160 -10.22 -5.62 6.64
CA HIS A 160 -11.07 -4.52 6.18
C HIS A 160 -10.30 -3.52 5.31
N ASN A 161 -9.00 -3.35 5.56
CA ASN A 161 -8.09 -2.55 4.74
C ASN A 161 -7.92 -3.03 3.29
N PHE A 162 -8.42 -4.21 2.95
CA PHE A 162 -8.40 -4.79 1.61
C PHE A 162 -9.81 -4.85 1.00
N ALA A 163 -10.55 -3.76 1.20
CA ALA A 163 -11.82 -3.47 0.53
C ALA A 163 -11.66 -2.27 -0.39
N TYR A 164 -12.38 -2.29 -1.51
CA TYR A 164 -12.34 -1.25 -2.54
C TYR A 164 -13.73 -1.09 -3.11
N THR A 165 -14.29 0.11 -3.02
CA THR A 165 -15.54 0.46 -3.67
C THR A 165 -15.21 1.18 -4.99
N PHE A 166 -15.48 0.50 -6.10
CA PHE A 166 -15.33 1.06 -7.44
C PHE A 166 -16.63 1.68 -7.90
N ILE A 167 -16.51 2.82 -8.58
CA ILE A 167 -17.64 3.57 -9.12
C ILE A 167 -17.37 3.82 -10.60
N ARG A 168 -18.30 3.39 -11.45
CA ARG A 168 -18.38 3.81 -12.85
C ARG A 168 -19.06 5.17 -12.90
N LYS A 169 -18.30 6.23 -13.17
CA LYS A 169 -18.81 7.61 -13.02
C LYS A 169 -19.93 7.95 -14.02
N SER A 170 -19.88 7.36 -15.21
CA SER A 170 -20.86 7.56 -16.28
C SER A 170 -22.26 7.04 -15.96
N THR A 171 -22.37 5.98 -15.15
CA THR A 171 -23.65 5.34 -14.80
C THR A 171 -23.98 5.41 -13.31
N ASP A 172 -23.01 5.80 -12.49
CA ASP A 172 -23.04 5.73 -11.01
C ASP A 172 -23.24 4.31 -10.46
N GLU A 173 -22.98 3.27 -11.26
CA GLU A 173 -22.92 1.89 -10.80
C GLU A 173 -21.73 1.69 -9.86
N ARG A 174 -21.95 0.91 -8.79
CA ARG A 174 -20.97 0.74 -7.70
C ARG A 174 -20.79 -0.70 -7.31
N LEU A 175 -19.55 -1.09 -7.14
CA LEU A 175 -19.17 -2.43 -6.73
C LEU A 175 -18.15 -2.36 -5.60
N GLU A 176 -18.49 -2.93 -4.45
CA GLU A 176 -17.51 -3.24 -3.42
C GLU A 176 -16.84 -4.58 -3.73
N VAL A 177 -15.52 -4.56 -3.73
CA VAL A 177 -14.64 -5.71 -3.87
C VAL A 177 -13.84 -5.84 -2.58
N ARG A 178 -14.05 -6.92 -1.83
CA ARG A 178 -13.39 -7.15 -0.52
C ARG A 178 -12.65 -8.48 -0.52
N VAL A 179 -11.39 -8.47 -0.10
CA VAL A 179 -10.61 -9.70 0.06
C VAL A 179 -11.21 -10.57 1.16
N LYS A 180 -11.39 -11.86 0.88
CA LYS A 180 -11.86 -12.85 1.86
C LYS A 180 -10.79 -13.13 2.92
N ASP A 181 -11.21 -13.26 4.17
CA ASP A 181 -10.30 -13.57 5.28
C ASP A 181 -9.48 -14.85 5.06
N ALA A 182 -10.09 -15.87 4.45
CA ALA A 182 -9.45 -17.15 4.14
C ALA A 182 -8.24 -17.05 3.18
N VAL A 183 -8.11 -15.94 2.45
CA VAL A 183 -6.96 -15.70 1.56
C VAL A 183 -5.68 -15.46 2.37
N PHE A 184 -5.79 -14.84 3.55
CA PHE A 184 -4.65 -14.51 4.38
C PHE A 184 -4.08 -15.77 5.05
N PRO A 185 -2.78 -16.09 4.87
CA PRO A 185 -2.12 -17.13 5.64
C PRO A 185 -2.25 -16.90 7.14
N GLU A 186 -2.35 -17.99 7.90
CA GLU A 186 -2.53 -17.92 9.34
C GLU A 186 -1.42 -17.06 9.99
N GLY A 187 -1.84 -16.07 10.78
CA GLY A 187 -0.93 -15.16 11.46
C GLY A 187 -0.33 -14.05 10.61
N PHE A 188 -0.63 -13.96 9.31
CA PHE A 188 -0.16 -12.86 8.46
C PHE A 188 -0.61 -11.49 8.97
N LEU A 189 -1.91 -11.31 9.24
CA LEU A 189 -2.46 -10.04 9.72
C LEU A 189 -1.89 -9.67 11.10
N ARG A 190 -1.74 -10.65 11.99
CA ARG A 190 -1.07 -10.47 13.30
C ARG A 190 0.37 -9.99 13.14
N MET A 191 1.14 -10.60 12.24
CA MET A 191 2.53 -10.19 11.98
C MET A 191 2.61 -8.81 11.32
N LYS A 192 1.70 -8.50 10.38
CA LYS A 192 1.58 -7.17 9.77
C LYS A 192 1.32 -6.11 10.85
N GLN A 193 0.37 -6.36 11.75
CA GLN A 193 0.07 -5.47 12.88
C GLN A 193 1.29 -5.28 13.78
N LYS A 194 1.95 -6.39 14.16
CA LYS A 194 3.16 -6.33 15.00
C LYS A 194 4.23 -5.45 14.36
N ARG A 195 4.53 -5.65 13.08
CA ARG A 195 5.53 -4.85 12.31
C ARG A 195 5.22 -3.36 12.31
N THR A 196 3.94 -2.98 12.23
CA THR A 196 3.54 -1.57 12.26
C THR A 196 3.73 -0.95 13.65
N SER A 197 3.49 -1.72 14.72
CA SER A 197 3.61 -1.25 16.10
C SER A 197 5.02 -1.32 16.70
N GLN A 198 5.85 -2.25 16.25
CA GLN A 198 7.16 -2.53 16.84
C GLN A 198 8.09 -3.26 15.86
N ALA A 199 9.39 -3.25 16.16
CA ALA A 199 10.38 -3.98 15.38
C ALA A 199 10.18 -5.50 15.50
N LEU A 200 10.30 -6.20 14.38
CA LEU A 200 10.32 -7.66 14.32
C LEU A 200 11.74 -8.18 14.58
N SER A 201 11.86 -9.27 15.33
CA SER A 201 13.13 -10.02 15.45
C SER A 201 13.56 -10.61 14.09
N PRO A 202 14.83 -11.04 13.93
CA PRO A 202 15.28 -11.65 12.68
C PRO A 202 14.42 -12.83 12.21
N SER A 203 14.09 -13.78 13.09
CA SER A 203 13.25 -14.94 12.75
C SER A 203 11.81 -14.56 12.42
N GLU A 204 11.25 -13.55 13.10
CA GLU A 204 9.92 -13.03 12.76
C GLU A 204 9.89 -12.32 11.41
N ARG A 205 10.97 -11.63 11.04
CA ARG A 205 11.09 -11.04 9.70
C ARG A 205 11.11 -12.13 8.64
N GLU A 206 11.93 -13.16 8.81
CA GLU A 206 11.98 -14.29 7.88
C GLU A 206 10.62 -14.97 7.74
N ARG A 207 9.96 -15.27 8.86
CA ARG A 207 8.61 -15.83 8.86
C ARG A 207 7.59 -14.92 8.19
N PHE A 208 7.67 -13.60 8.40
CA PHE A 208 6.76 -12.67 7.74
C PHE A 208 6.98 -12.62 6.23
N GLU A 209 8.24 -12.72 5.77
CA GLU A 209 8.54 -12.83 4.34
C GLU A 209 8.04 -14.15 3.74
N GLU A 210 8.06 -15.26 4.47
CA GLU A 210 7.42 -16.52 4.03
C GLU A 210 5.91 -16.36 3.86
N LEU A 211 5.23 -15.78 4.85
CA LEU A 211 3.78 -15.57 4.80
C LEU A 211 3.41 -14.61 3.66
N LYS A 212 4.23 -13.58 3.40
CA LYS A 212 4.06 -12.73 2.21
C LYS A 212 4.19 -13.54 0.94
N ARG A 213 5.23 -14.38 0.79
CA ARG A 213 5.39 -15.21 -0.41
C ARG A 213 4.22 -16.18 -0.60
N GLU A 214 3.72 -16.78 0.47
CA GLU A 214 2.52 -17.63 0.41
C GLU A 214 1.28 -16.85 -0.04
N LEU A 215 1.04 -15.69 0.57
CA LEU A 215 -0.06 -14.81 0.22
C LEU A 215 0.01 -14.39 -1.25
N MET A 216 1.17 -13.96 -1.73
CA MET A 216 1.38 -13.57 -3.12
C MET A 216 1.07 -14.72 -4.08
N ARG A 217 1.52 -15.95 -3.78
CA ARG A 217 1.18 -17.13 -4.61
C ARG A 217 -0.32 -17.38 -4.66
N LYS A 218 -1.04 -17.26 -3.53
CA LYS A 218 -2.51 -17.40 -3.51
C LYS A 218 -3.19 -16.35 -4.37
N VAL A 219 -2.79 -15.07 -4.23
CA VAL A 219 -3.43 -13.96 -4.96
C VAL A 219 -3.22 -14.04 -6.47
N VAL A 220 -2.06 -14.54 -6.90
CA VAL A 220 -1.78 -14.82 -8.32
C VAL A 220 -2.58 -16.02 -8.83
N GLY A 221 -2.57 -17.14 -8.08
CA GLY A 221 -3.06 -18.42 -8.58
C GLY A 221 -4.56 -18.65 -8.46
N LEU A 222 -5.25 -17.97 -7.54
CA LEU A 222 -6.68 -18.19 -7.30
C LEU A 222 -7.55 -17.31 -8.21
N PRO A 223 -8.71 -17.82 -8.67
CA PRO A 223 -9.68 -17.02 -9.41
C PRO A 223 -10.26 -15.90 -8.52
N PRO A 224 -10.76 -14.79 -9.12
CA PRO A 224 -11.31 -13.66 -8.37
C PRO A 224 -12.36 -14.04 -7.32
N GLU A 225 -13.17 -15.05 -7.58
CA GLU A 225 -14.29 -15.54 -6.77
C GLU A 225 -13.81 -16.26 -5.52
N GLU A 226 -12.60 -16.80 -5.53
CA GLU A 226 -11.94 -17.35 -4.34
C GLU A 226 -11.19 -16.28 -3.55
N LEU A 227 -10.80 -15.17 -4.20
CA LEU A 227 -10.11 -14.06 -3.57
C LEU A 227 -11.04 -13.05 -2.91
N PHE A 228 -12.16 -12.75 -3.56
CA PHE A 228 -12.99 -11.60 -3.23
C PHE A 228 -14.45 -11.96 -3.00
N THR A 229 -15.11 -11.20 -2.13
CA THR A 229 -16.56 -11.01 -2.16
C THR A 229 -16.88 -9.79 -2.99
N PHE A 230 -17.97 -9.88 -3.74
CA PHE A 230 -18.50 -8.81 -4.58
C PHE A 230 -19.86 -8.38 -4.05
N ARG A 231 -20.08 -7.08 -3.89
CA ARG A 231 -21.36 -6.52 -3.44
C ARG A 231 -21.69 -5.27 -4.24
N GLU A 232 -22.83 -5.27 -4.91
CA GLU A 232 -23.40 -4.05 -5.49
C GLU A 232 -23.79 -3.09 -4.36
N VAL A 233 -23.41 -1.82 -4.50
CA VAL A 233 -23.66 -0.81 -3.47
C VAL A 233 -24.68 0.19 -4.00
N ASN A 234 -25.91 0.09 -3.50
CA ASN A 234 -26.94 1.09 -3.77
C ASN A 234 -26.57 2.43 -3.12
N ARG A 235 -27.04 3.54 -3.71
CA ARG A 235 -26.92 4.85 -3.07
C ARG A 235 -27.58 4.82 -1.69
N SER A 236 -26.86 5.29 -0.68
CA SER A 236 -27.43 5.83 0.56
C SER A 236 -28.03 7.21 0.31
#